data_AF-A0A3D1M5I8-F1
#
_entry.id   AF-A0A3D1M5I8-F1
#
_cell.length_a   1.000
_cell.length_b   1.000
_cell.length_c   1.000
_cell.angle_alpha   90.00
_cell.angle_beta   90.00
_cell.angle_gamma   90.00
#
_symmetry.space_group_name_H-M   'P 1'
#
loop_
_entity.id
_entity.type
_entity.pdbx_description
1 polymer ?
#
loop_
_entity_poly.entity_id
_entity_poly.type
_entity_poly.pdbx_seq_one_letter_code
_entity_poly.pdbx_strand_id
1 'polypeptide(L)'
;TLSPFPVKRIPWVDNGFFYSEDVFPAQHPYYAAGLYYLQEPSAMTPASRLPVKDGDRVLDLCAAPGGKATELAAKLHGTGLLVANDISNARAKALLRNLELFGVRNM
;
A
#
# COMPACT_ATOMS: atom_id res chain seq x y z
N THR A 1 2.10 -8.89 17.38
CA THR A 1 1.58 -8.06 16.28
C THR A 1 0.28 -7.41 16.74
N LEU A 2 0.09 -6.11 16.49
CA LEU A 2 -1.17 -5.38 16.77
C LEU A 2 -2.25 -5.71 15.72
N SER A 3 -2.37 -6.96 15.31
CA SER A 3 -3.42 -7.37 14.38
C SER A 3 -4.73 -7.57 15.17
N PRO A 4 -5.84 -6.92 14.79
CA PRO A 4 -7.12 -7.09 15.48
C PRO A 4 -7.78 -8.46 15.20
N PHE A 5 -7.21 -9.25 14.28
CA PHE A 5 -7.68 -10.58 13.90
C PHE A 5 -6.52 -11.56 13.66
N PRO A 6 -6.78 -12.89 13.68
CA PRO A 6 -5.76 -13.89 13.35
C PRO A 6 -5.22 -13.70 11.93
N VAL A 7 -3.90 -13.75 11.79
CA VAL A 7 -3.21 -13.57 10.50
C VAL A 7 -2.02 -14.51 10.37
N LYS A 8 -1.69 -14.88 9.12
CA LYS A 8 -0.49 -15.65 8.77
C LYS A 8 0.36 -14.85 7.80
N ARG A 9 1.64 -14.65 8.11
CA ARG A 9 2.57 -13.92 7.24
C ARG A 9 2.68 -14.56 5.85
N ILE A 10 2.72 -13.75 4.80
CA ILE A 10 3.06 -14.17 3.45
C ILE A 10 4.57 -14.45 3.40
N PRO A 11 5.04 -15.66 3.03
CA PRO A 11 6.45 -16.04 3.19
C PRO A 11 7.46 -15.17 2.43
N TRP A 12 7.02 -14.45 1.41
CA TRP A 12 7.88 -13.68 0.51
C TRP A 12 7.58 -12.17 0.54
N VAL A 13 6.71 -11.69 1.44
CA VAL A 13 6.41 -10.26 1.60
C VAL A 13 6.50 -9.91 3.08
N ASP A 14 7.48 -9.08 3.46
CA ASP A 14 7.83 -8.83 4.87
C ASP A 14 6.71 -8.14 5.67
N ASN A 15 5.84 -7.37 5.04
CA ASN A 15 4.71 -6.69 5.68
C ASN A 15 3.34 -7.24 5.20
N GLY A 16 3.34 -8.40 4.53
CA GLY A 16 2.14 -9.01 3.96
C GLY A 16 1.59 -10.14 4.84
N PHE A 17 0.27 -10.21 4.94
CA PHE A 17 -0.41 -11.20 5.78
C PHE A 17 -1.67 -11.75 5.09
N PHE A 18 -1.85 -13.06 5.16
CA PHE A 18 -3.13 -13.74 4.94
C PHE A 18 -4.03 -13.57 6.16
N TYR A 19 -5.34 -13.47 5.92
CA TYR A 19 -6.40 -13.53 6.92
C TYR A 19 -7.41 -14.62 6.51
N SER A 20 -8.22 -15.10 7.45
CA SER A 20 -9.21 -16.15 7.21
C SER A 20 -10.52 -15.61 6.63
N GLU A 21 -11.27 -16.45 5.91
CA GLU A 21 -12.49 -16.03 5.19
C GLU A 21 -13.62 -15.52 6.09
N ASP A 22 -13.61 -15.87 7.37
CA ASP A 22 -14.55 -15.43 8.39
C ASP A 22 -14.26 -14.02 8.94
N VAL A 23 -13.16 -13.41 8.50
CA VAL A 23 -12.77 -12.04 8.89
C VAL A 23 -13.17 -11.06 7.79
N PHE A 24 -13.67 -9.89 8.21
CA PHE A 24 -14.06 -8.79 7.32
C PHE A 24 -13.20 -7.53 7.55
N PRO A 25 -11.91 -7.52 7.13
CA PRO A 25 -11.00 -6.43 7.46
C PRO A 25 -11.46 -5.05 6.97
N ALA A 26 -12.21 -5.00 5.86
CA ALA A 26 -12.74 -3.76 5.30
C ALA A 26 -13.75 -3.05 6.20
N GLN A 27 -14.39 -3.77 7.14
CA GLN A 27 -15.38 -3.20 8.06
C GLN A 27 -14.75 -2.73 9.38
N HIS A 28 -13.49 -3.07 9.63
CA HIS A 28 -12.82 -2.71 10.88
C HIS A 28 -12.28 -1.26 10.80
N PRO A 29 -12.32 -0.48 11.90
CA PRO A 29 -11.85 0.92 11.91
C PRO A 29 -10.41 1.11 11.42
N TYR A 30 -9.56 0.10 11.57
CA TYR A 30 -8.17 0.14 11.12
C TYR A 30 -8.03 0.27 9.60
N TYR A 31 -8.99 -0.25 8.83
CA TYR A 31 -9.03 -0.06 7.39
C TYR A 31 -9.32 1.41 7.05
N ALA A 32 -10.31 2.00 7.72
CA ALA A 32 -10.65 3.42 7.58
C ALA A 32 -9.59 4.37 8.16
N ALA A 33 -8.63 3.86 8.92
CA ALA A 33 -7.48 4.59 9.42
C ALA A 33 -6.20 4.38 8.58
N GLY A 34 -6.28 3.62 7.47
CA GLY A 34 -5.13 3.41 6.58
C GLY A 34 -4.04 2.49 7.14
N LEU A 35 -4.33 1.68 8.17
CA LEU A 35 -3.30 0.84 8.81
C LEU A 35 -2.91 -0.39 7.98
N TYR A 36 -3.73 -0.78 7.01
CA TYR A 36 -3.42 -1.84 6.04
C TYR A 36 -4.16 -1.62 4.73
N TYR A 37 -3.58 -2.15 3.65
CA TYR A 37 -4.20 -2.19 2.33
C TYR A 37 -4.65 -3.63 2.04
N LEU A 38 -5.86 -3.81 1.50
CA LEU A 38 -6.34 -5.13 1.08
C LEU A 38 -5.85 -5.42 -0.33
N GLN A 39 -4.92 -6.37 -0.45
CA GLN A 39 -4.26 -6.72 -1.69
C GLN A 39 -4.05 -8.22 -1.78
N GLU A 40 -4.12 -8.73 -3.01
CA GLU A 40 -3.76 -10.12 -3.30
C GLU A 40 -2.23 -10.30 -3.15
N PRO A 41 -1.74 -11.38 -2.51
CA PRO A 41 -0.32 -11.63 -2.25
C PRO A 41 0.63 -11.49 -3.44
N SER A 42 0.26 -12.01 -4.61
CA SER A 42 1.10 -11.90 -5.82
C SER A 42 1.24 -10.44 -6.24
N ALA A 43 0.17 -9.65 -6.14
CA ALA A 43 0.17 -8.23 -6.52
C ALA A 43 1.04 -7.35 -5.60
N MET A 44 1.32 -7.78 -4.36
CA MET A 44 2.23 -7.09 -3.43
C MET A 44 3.71 -7.24 -3.83
N THR A 45 4.04 -8.36 -4.48
CA THR A 45 5.42 -8.80 -4.72
C THR A 45 6.26 -7.78 -5.50
N PRO A 46 5.78 -7.13 -6.58
CA PRO A 46 6.61 -6.20 -7.35
C PRO A 46 7.14 -5.04 -6.51
N ALA A 47 6.26 -4.34 -5.78
CA ALA A 47 6.66 -3.21 -4.95
C ALA A 47 7.53 -3.66 -3.76
N SER A 48 7.21 -4.80 -3.14
CA SER A 48 8.01 -5.41 -2.08
C SER A 48 9.44 -5.73 -2.51
N ARG A 49 9.70 -6.03 -3.80
CA ARG A 49 11.03 -6.38 -4.31
C ARG A 49 11.84 -5.25 -4.90
N LEU A 50 11.23 -4.08 -5.13
CA LEU A 50 11.99 -2.91 -5.57
C LEU A 50 12.91 -2.43 -4.43
N PRO A 51 14.20 -2.17 -4.70
CA PRO A 51 15.19 -1.76 -3.70
C PRO A 51 15.09 -0.27 -3.39
N VAL A 52 13.88 0.24 -3.17
CA VAL A 52 13.61 1.64 -2.79
C VAL A 52 14.18 1.91 -1.41
N LYS A 53 14.86 3.03 -1.26
CA LYS A 53 15.47 3.51 -0.03
C LYS A 53 15.03 4.94 0.26
N ASP A 54 15.26 5.37 1.50
CA ASP A 54 15.09 6.76 1.91
C ASP A 54 15.79 7.73 0.95
N GLY A 55 15.09 8.79 0.55
CA GLY A 55 15.60 9.82 -0.35
C GLY A 55 15.46 9.51 -1.85
N ASP A 56 15.08 8.28 -2.23
CA ASP A 56 14.90 7.93 -3.65
C ASP A 56 13.78 8.73 -4.32
N ARG A 57 13.88 8.84 -5.65
CA ARG A 57 12.81 9.37 -6.51
C ARG A 57 12.19 8.21 -7.29
N VAL A 58 10.93 7.92 -6.99
CA VAL A 58 10.23 6.72 -7.47
C VAL A 58 9.06 7.14 -8.37
N LEU A 59 8.85 6.41 -9.46
CA LEU A 59 7.71 6.58 -10.37
C LEU A 59 6.89 5.28 -10.41
N ASP A 60 5.62 5.36 -10.02
CA ASP A 60 4.61 4.34 -10.32
C ASP A 60 3.74 4.85 -11.47
N LEU A 61 3.94 4.30 -12.67
CA LEU A 61 3.35 4.81 -13.91
C LEU A 61 1.84 4.50 -14.03
N CYS A 62 1.38 3.43 -13.38
CA CYS A 62 0.01 2.90 -13.45
C CYS A 62 -0.49 2.57 -12.03
N ALA A 63 -0.48 3.60 -11.18
CA ALA A 63 -0.56 3.46 -9.75
C ALA A 63 -1.96 3.13 -9.22
N ALA A 64 -3.03 3.52 -9.92
CA ALA A 64 -4.36 3.36 -9.37
C ALA A 64 -4.76 1.86 -9.26
N PRO A 65 -5.51 1.46 -8.22
CA PRO A 65 -6.07 2.29 -7.14
C PRO A 65 -5.09 2.63 -6.00
N GLY A 66 -3.84 2.16 -6.00
CA GLY A 66 -2.80 2.66 -5.09
C GLY A 66 -2.00 1.62 -4.31
N GLY A 67 -2.35 0.33 -4.35
CA GLY A 67 -1.71 -0.67 -3.46
C GLY A 67 -0.19 -0.82 -3.61
N LYS A 68 0.37 -0.64 -4.82
CA LYS A 68 1.83 -0.62 -5.02
C LYS A 68 2.43 0.72 -4.60
N ALA A 69 1.78 1.83 -4.96
CA ALA A 69 2.20 3.16 -4.59
C ALA A 69 2.27 3.35 -3.06
N THR A 70 1.32 2.80 -2.29
CA THR A 70 1.35 2.84 -0.82
C THR A 70 2.54 2.08 -0.24
N GLU A 71 2.89 0.92 -0.80
CA GLU A 71 4.09 0.17 -0.41
C GLU A 71 5.38 0.94 -0.73
N LEU A 72 5.47 1.55 -1.92
CA LEU A 72 6.61 2.38 -2.30
C LEU A 72 6.75 3.60 -1.40
N ALA A 73 5.64 4.25 -1.06
CA ALA A 73 5.61 5.36 -0.11
C ALA A 73 6.07 4.93 1.30
N ALA A 74 5.64 3.75 1.76
CA ALA A 74 6.05 3.21 3.04
C ALA A 74 7.58 3.00 3.10
N LYS A 75 8.18 2.46 2.04
CA LYS A 75 9.64 2.27 1.93
C LYS A 75 10.44 3.56 1.90
N LEU A 76 9.85 4.64 1.40
CA LEU A 76 10.48 5.97 1.40
C LEU A 76 10.47 6.63 2.79
N HIS A 77 9.69 6.12 3.75
CA HIS A 77 9.56 6.68 5.10
C HIS A 77 9.31 8.20 5.14
N GLY A 78 8.55 8.72 4.17
CA GLY A 78 8.24 10.15 4.05
C GLY A 78 9.41 11.02 3.55
N THR A 79 10.48 10.41 3.03
CA THR A 79 11.64 11.09 2.44
C THR A 79 11.66 10.94 0.91
N GLY A 80 12.48 11.71 0.20
CA GLY A 80 12.56 11.59 -1.27
C GLY A 80 11.28 12.06 -1.97
N LEU A 81 10.91 11.42 -3.09
CA LEU A 81 9.74 11.76 -3.91
C LEU A 81 9.08 10.52 -4.51
N LEU A 82 7.77 10.39 -4.37
CA LEU A 82 6.94 9.41 -5.07
C LEU A 82 6.04 10.10 -6.11
N VAL A 83 6.25 9.82 -7.39
CA VAL A 83 5.31 10.19 -8.45
C VAL A 83 4.38 9.00 -8.71
N ALA A 84 3.12 9.12 -8.32
CA ALA A 84 2.09 8.11 -8.59
C ALA A 84 1.15 8.60 -9.70
N ASN A 85 1.26 8.00 -10.88
CA ASN A 85 0.52 8.38 -12.08
C ASN A 85 -0.52 7.30 -12.46
N ASP A 86 -1.66 7.72 -13.01
CA ASP A 86 -2.56 6.83 -13.73
C ASP A 86 -3.22 7.62 -14.86
N ILE A 87 -3.32 7.03 -16.06
CA ILE A 87 -3.89 7.70 -17.23
C ILE A 87 -5.40 7.96 -17.08
N SER A 88 -6.07 7.19 -16.22
CA SER A 88 -7.52 7.33 -16.01
C SER A 88 -7.82 8.33 -14.90
N ASN A 89 -8.35 9.49 -15.28
CA ASN A 89 -8.83 10.50 -14.32
C ASN A 89 -9.86 9.93 -13.31
N ALA A 90 -10.69 8.98 -13.74
CA ALA A 90 -11.67 8.34 -12.86
C ALA A 90 -10.99 7.52 -11.76
N ARG A 91 -9.90 6.81 -12.10
CA ARG A 91 -9.15 5.97 -11.17
C ARG A 91 -8.16 6.79 -10.32
N ALA A 92 -7.67 7.91 -10.84
CA ALA A 92 -6.78 8.84 -10.14
C ALA A 92 -7.41 9.38 -8.83
N LYS A 93 -8.74 9.56 -8.79
CA LYS A 93 -9.44 9.97 -7.55
C LYS A 93 -9.31 8.93 -6.43
N ALA A 94 -9.43 7.64 -6.78
CA ALA A 94 -9.27 6.56 -5.81
C ALA A 94 -7.81 6.44 -5.34
N LEU A 95 -6.86 6.62 -6.26
CA LEU A 95 -5.44 6.69 -5.96
C LEU A 95 -5.13 7.80 -4.95
N LEU A 96 -5.55 9.04 -5.21
CA LEU A 96 -5.34 10.18 -4.32
C LEU A 96 -5.89 9.91 -2.93
N ARG A 97 -7.16 9.46 -2.84
CA ARG A 97 -7.80 9.12 -1.56
C ARG A 97 -6.99 8.09 -0.77
N ASN A 98 -6.50 7.04 -1.43
CA ASN A 98 -5.73 5.99 -0.76
C ASN A 98 -4.36 6.50 -0.29
N LEU A 99 -3.67 7.34 -1.07
CA LEU A 99 -2.38 7.91 -0.66
C LEU A 99 -2.55 8.90 0.52
N GLU A 100 -3.59 9.73 0.49
CA GLU A 100 -3.94 10.62 1.61
C GLU A 100 -4.25 9.82 2.89
N LEU A 101 -5.05 8.76 2.76
CA LEU A 101 -5.41 7.89 3.87
C LEU A 101 -4.18 7.21 4.50
N PHE A 102 -3.19 6.86 3.69
CA PHE A 102 -1.93 6.26 4.14
C PHE A 102 -0.92 7.30 4.64
N GLY A 103 -1.29 8.58 4.67
CA GLY A 103 -0.44 9.65 5.22
C GLY A 103 0.79 9.94 4.36
N VAL A 104 0.74 9.65 3.06
CA VAL A 104 1.85 9.94 2.13
C VAL A 104 1.98 11.45 1.94
N ARG A 105 3.15 12.01 2.28
CA ARG A 105 3.41 13.47 2.27
C ARG A 105 4.44 13.91 1.23
N ASN A 106 5.23 12.97 0.74
CA ASN A 106 6.35 13.15 -0.20
C ASN A 106 5.94 12.77 -1.63
N MET A 107 4.78 13.26 -2.06
CA MET A 107 4.21 13.03 -3.39
C MET A 107 4.25 14.30 -4.24
#